data_AF-A0A954DYB9-F1
#
_entry.id   AF-A0A954DYB9-F1
#
_cell.length_a   1.000
_cell.length_b   1.000
_cell.length_c   1.000
_cell.angle_alpha   90.00
_cell.angle_beta   90.00
_cell.angle_gamma   90.00
#
_symmetry.space_group_name_H-M   'P 1'
#
loop_
_entity.id
_entity.type
_entity.pdbx_description
1 polymer ?
#
loop_
_entity_poly.entity_id
_entity_poly.type
_entity_poly.pdbx_seq_one_letter_code
_entity_poly.pdbx_strand_id
1 'polypeptide(L)'
;MEACNQQRALIPSYLDGELSEAQAAPLRKHLLACQDCRNQAQGEKSLKAWFRTEGPAEVPEGFAARIARRAFDGDTGEPVAPLPAQNEAPILRFVLAATSVAAAVLLILAITLRSSDLPSSDRLRADSDSPQQLEEVLRELDRVNAKAALEAERK
;
A
#
# COMPACT_ATOMS: atom_id res chain seq x y z
N MET A 1 -5.19 -11.03 4.08
CA MET A 1 -4.01 -10.20 4.35
C MET A 1 -3.63 -10.21 5.83
N GLU A 2 -4.53 -9.89 6.76
CA GLU A 2 -4.20 -9.85 8.20
C GLU A 2 -3.68 -11.18 8.76
N ALA A 3 -4.29 -12.30 8.38
CA ALA A 3 -3.78 -13.63 8.71
C ALA A 3 -2.35 -13.87 8.17
N CYS A 4 -2.04 -13.41 6.94
CA CYS A 4 -0.68 -13.52 6.42
C CYS A 4 0.30 -12.70 7.26
N ASN A 5 -0.03 -11.47 7.63
CA ASN A 5 0.86 -10.63 8.44
C ASN A 5 1.20 -11.28 9.79
N GLN A 6 0.20 -11.86 10.47
CA GLN A 6 0.40 -12.57 11.72
C GLN A 6 1.28 -13.81 11.55
N GLN A 7 1.07 -14.58 10.48
CA GLN A 7 1.88 -15.77 10.21
C GLN A 7 3.31 -15.43 9.78
N ARG A 8 3.49 -14.39 8.96
CA ARG A 8 4.80 -13.90 8.52
C ARG A 8 5.69 -13.49 9.70
N ALA A 9 5.10 -12.88 10.73
CA ALA A 9 5.82 -12.50 11.95
C ALA A 9 6.39 -13.70 12.72
N LEU A 10 5.84 -14.90 12.53
CA LEU A 10 6.27 -16.12 13.22
C LEU A 10 7.34 -16.91 12.44
N ILE A 11 7.62 -16.56 11.19
CA ILE A 11 8.55 -17.30 10.33
C ILE A 11 9.98 -17.34 10.89
N PRO A 12 10.58 -16.25 11.40
CA PRO A 12 11.93 -16.30 11.96
C PRO A 12 12.06 -17.28 13.12
N SER A 13 11.22 -17.14 14.16
CA SER A 13 11.21 -18.04 15.32
C SER A 13 10.87 -19.49 14.94
N TYR A 14 10.09 -19.71 13.88
CA TYR A 14 9.85 -21.05 13.35
C TYR A 14 11.12 -21.68 12.74
N LEU A 15 11.90 -20.91 11.98
CA LEU A 15 13.14 -21.37 11.34
C LEU A 15 14.27 -21.63 12.35
N ASP A 16 14.22 -20.96 13.50
CA ASP A 16 15.15 -21.17 14.61
C ASP A 16 14.68 -22.25 15.61
N GLY A 17 13.46 -22.76 15.45
CA GLY A 17 12.93 -23.85 16.27
C GLY A 17 12.45 -23.41 17.66
N GLU A 18 12.18 -22.12 17.84
CA GLU A 18 11.78 -21.53 19.12
C GLU A 18 10.26 -21.60 19.38
N LEU A 19 9.47 -21.88 18.34
CA LEU A 19 8.01 -21.99 18.49
C LEU A 19 7.60 -23.30 19.17
N SER A 20 6.68 -23.19 20.14
CA SER A 20 5.97 -24.35 20.67
C SER A 20 5.10 -25.01 19.60
N GLU A 21 4.74 -26.28 19.80
CA GLU A 21 3.91 -27.01 18.83
C GLU A 21 2.55 -26.34 18.59
N ALA A 22 1.96 -25.75 19.63
CA ALA A 22 0.71 -25.00 19.55
C ALA A 22 0.82 -23.76 18.64
N GLN A 23 2.00 -23.13 18.60
CA GLN A 23 2.28 -21.96 17.74
C GLN A 23 2.70 -22.39 16.32
N ALA A 24 3.45 -23.48 16.20
CA ALA A 24 3.99 -23.95 14.93
C ALA A 24 2.93 -24.62 14.04
N ALA A 25 1.97 -25.36 14.62
CA ALA A 25 0.96 -26.09 13.83
C ALA A 25 0.08 -25.18 12.94
N PRO A 26 -0.48 -24.05 13.44
CA PRO A 26 -1.19 -23.08 12.60
C PRO A 26 -0.32 -22.51 11.47
N LEU A 27 0.94 -22.20 11.76
CA LEU A 27 1.88 -21.66 10.78
C LEU A 27 2.18 -22.68 9.68
N ARG A 28 2.46 -23.94 10.01
CA ARG A 28 2.68 -25.00 9.01
C ARG A 28 1.47 -25.14 8.09
N LYS A 29 0.26 -25.15 8.65
CA LYS A 29 -0.98 -25.18 7.85
C LYS A 29 -1.07 -23.98 6.91
N HIS A 30 -0.73 -22.78 7.38
CA HIS A 30 -0.72 -21.58 6.56
C HIS A 30 0.33 -21.65 5.44
N LEU A 31 1.55 -22.10 5.75
CA LEU A 31 2.60 -22.29 4.76
C LEU A 31 2.19 -23.32 3.71
N LEU A 32 1.40 -24.35 4.01
CA LEU A 32 0.87 -25.26 2.98
C LEU A 32 -0.15 -24.59 2.06
N ALA A 33 -0.90 -23.61 2.55
CA ALA A 33 -1.96 -22.94 1.80
C ALA A 33 -1.50 -21.68 1.03
N CYS A 34 -0.49 -20.95 1.52
CA CYS A 34 -0.11 -19.64 1.01
C CYS A 34 1.28 -19.64 0.34
N GLN A 35 1.32 -19.39 -0.97
CA GLN A 35 2.58 -19.33 -1.73
C GLN A 35 3.49 -18.19 -1.28
N ASP A 36 2.94 -17.00 -0.98
CA ASP A 36 3.76 -15.84 -0.60
C ASP A 36 4.51 -16.05 0.71
N CYS A 37 3.82 -16.59 1.71
CA CYS A 37 4.43 -16.92 3.00
C CYS A 37 5.45 -18.05 2.87
N ARG A 38 5.23 -19.03 1.97
CA ARG A 38 6.27 -20.02 1.63
C ARG A 38 7.50 -19.36 1.03
N ASN A 39 7.32 -18.48 0.07
CA ASN A 39 8.42 -17.81 -0.61
C ASN A 39 9.26 -16.99 0.39
N GLN A 40 8.61 -16.29 1.33
CA GLN A 40 9.31 -15.60 2.41
C GLN A 40 10.10 -16.56 3.30
N ALA A 41 9.46 -17.64 3.78
CA ALA A 41 10.14 -18.63 4.62
C ALA A 41 11.36 -19.26 3.92
N GLN A 42 11.27 -19.51 2.61
CA GLN A 42 12.41 -19.98 1.82
C GLN A 42 13.49 -18.90 1.66
N GLY A 43 13.11 -17.63 1.50
CA GLY A 43 14.04 -16.50 1.46
C GLY A 43 14.84 -16.38 2.75
N GLU A 44 14.16 -16.39 3.90
CA GLU A 44 14.81 -16.33 5.23
C GLU A 44 15.68 -17.56 5.50
N LYS A 45 15.22 -18.76 5.10
CA LYS A 45 16.04 -19.98 5.17
C LYS A 45 17.29 -19.87 4.30
N SER A 46 17.17 -19.26 3.12
CA SER A 46 18.31 -19.06 2.22
C SER A 46 19.31 -18.08 2.81
N LEU A 47 18.87 -17.01 3.49
CA LEU A 47 19.76 -16.09 4.21
C LEU A 47 20.62 -16.80 5.27
N LYS A 48 20.06 -17.79 5.98
CA LYS A 48 20.80 -18.60 6.95
C LYS A 48 22.03 -19.29 6.35
N ALA A 49 21.98 -19.66 5.06
CA ALA A 49 23.10 -20.30 4.37
C ALA A 49 24.29 -19.36 4.08
N TRP A 50 24.10 -18.04 4.18
CA TRP A 50 25.17 -17.06 3.96
C TRP A 50 26.04 -16.86 5.21
N PHE A 51 25.55 -17.24 6.38
CA PHE A 51 26.32 -17.15 7.61
C PHE A 51 27.34 -18.28 7.66
N ARG A 52 28.61 -17.93 7.82
CA ARG A 52 29.65 -18.90 8.11
C ARG A 52 29.41 -19.43 9.52
N THR A 53 29.13 -20.71 9.64
CA THR A 53 29.29 -21.43 10.91
C THR A 53 30.77 -21.51 11.19
N GLU A 54 31.30 -20.50 11.90
CA GLU A 54 32.58 -20.67 12.56
C GLU A 54 32.45 -21.83 13.54
N GLY A 55 33.51 -22.64 13.67
CA GLY A 55 33.52 -23.78 14.58
C GLY A 55 33.20 -23.35 16.02
N PRO A 56 33.02 -24.32 16.93
CA PRO A 56 32.78 -24.02 18.34
C PRO A 56 33.78 -22.96 18.83
N ALA A 57 33.26 -21.87 19.38
CA ALA A 57 34.10 -20.82 19.93
C ALA A 57 34.99 -21.42 21.04
N GLU A 58 36.27 -21.03 21.06
CA GLU A 58 37.18 -21.49 22.11
C GLU A 58 36.73 -20.91 23.46
N VAL A 59 36.35 -21.79 24.38
CA VAL A 59 35.82 -21.39 25.68
C VAL A 59 36.99 -21.31 26.67
N PRO A 60 37.17 -20.18 27.39
CA PRO A 60 38.23 -20.04 28.38
C PRO A 60 38.14 -21.10 29.48
N GLU A 61 39.30 -21.53 29.97
CA GLU A 61 39.38 -22.51 31.06
C GLU A 61 38.62 -22.04 32.30
N GLY A 62 37.92 -22.98 32.93
CA GLY A 62 37.09 -22.74 34.12
C GLY A 62 35.82 -21.92 33.88
N PHE A 63 35.45 -21.57 32.64
CA PHE A 63 34.22 -20.83 32.35
C PHE A 63 32.98 -21.55 32.88
N ALA A 64 32.82 -22.84 32.56
CA ALA A 64 31.68 -23.63 33.02
C ALA A 64 31.59 -23.69 34.56
N ALA A 65 32.73 -23.85 35.24
CA ALA A 65 32.78 -23.86 36.70
C ALA A 65 32.38 -22.52 37.31
N ARG A 66 32.82 -21.39 36.72
CA ARG A 66 32.44 -20.05 37.18
C ARG A 66 30.94 -19.78 37.00
N ILE A 67 30.38 -20.14 35.84
CA ILE A 67 28.95 -19.97 35.56
C ILE A 67 28.10 -20.85 36.48
N ALA A 68 28.48 -22.12 36.64
CA ALA A 68 27.78 -23.04 37.54
C ALA A 68 27.74 -22.50 38.97
N ARG A 69 28.89 -22.01 39.49
CA ARG A 69 28.96 -21.43 40.83
C ARG A 69 27.99 -20.25 41.00
N ARG A 70 27.99 -19.30 40.06
CA ARG A 70 27.07 -18.16 40.09
C ARG A 70 25.59 -18.58 40.05
N ALA A 71 25.25 -19.52 39.17
CA ALA A 71 23.88 -20.02 39.06
C ALA A 71 23.40 -20.68 40.36
N PHE A 72 24.26 -21.45 41.05
CA PHE A 72 23.93 -22.05 42.34
C PHE A 72 23.91 -21.03 43.49
N ASP A 73 24.68 -19.95 43.39
CA ASP A 73 24.63 -18.82 44.32
C ASP A 73 23.37 -17.93 44.12
N GLY A 74 22.48 -18.30 43.19
CA GLY A 74 21.21 -17.61 42.94
C GLY A 74 21.32 -16.39 42.02
N ASP A 75 22.46 -16.22 41.36
CA ASP A 75 22.66 -15.18 40.34
C ASP A 75 21.87 -15.56 39.07
N THR A 76 20.79 -14.83 38.81
CA THR A 76 19.95 -14.99 37.60
C THR A 76 20.49 -14.19 36.40
N GLY A 77 21.61 -13.48 36.57
CA GLY A 77 22.05 -12.42 35.69
C GLY A 77 21.25 -11.14 35.87
N GLU A 78 21.78 -10.03 35.36
CA GLU A 78 21.00 -8.81 35.22
C GLU A 78 20.01 -9.00 34.06
N PRO A 79 18.71 -8.70 34.26
CA PRO A 79 17.79 -8.66 33.15
C PRO A 79 18.30 -7.63 32.16
N VAL A 80 18.62 -8.07 30.94
CA VAL A 80 18.88 -7.16 29.83
C VAL A 80 17.63 -6.30 29.70
N ALA A 81 17.76 -5.00 29.98
CA ALA A 81 16.65 -4.07 29.85
C ALA A 81 16.02 -4.29 28.47
N PRO A 82 14.67 -4.40 28.38
CA PRO A 82 14.02 -4.62 27.10
C PRO A 82 14.54 -3.57 26.11
N LEU A 83 15.03 -4.03 24.96
CA LEU A 83 15.45 -3.15 23.88
C LEU A 83 14.34 -2.13 23.67
N PRO A 84 14.64 -0.81 23.61
CA PRO A 84 13.61 0.18 23.41
C PRO A 84 12.86 -0.19 22.13
N ALA A 85 11.53 -0.36 22.24
CA ALA A 85 10.67 -0.64 21.11
C ALA A 85 11.02 0.38 20.02
N GLN A 86 11.52 -0.11 18.88
CA GLN A 86 11.90 0.75 17.78
C GLN A 86 10.63 1.46 17.31
N ASN A 87 10.50 2.73 17.68
CA ASN A 87 9.35 3.54 17.34
C ASN A 87 9.33 3.71 15.82
N GLU A 88 8.45 2.99 15.11
CA GLU A 88 8.12 3.25 13.70
C GLU A 88 7.28 4.53 13.51
N ALA A 89 6.95 5.21 14.62
CA ALA A 89 6.21 6.46 14.68
C ALA A 89 6.75 7.63 13.81
N PRO A 90 8.06 7.84 13.59
CA PRO A 90 8.53 9.01 12.86
C PRO A 90 8.23 8.92 11.36
N ILE A 91 8.29 7.72 10.76
CA ILE A 91 8.00 7.53 9.33
C ILE A 91 6.50 7.70 9.07
N LEU A 92 5.64 7.12 9.92
CA LEU A 92 4.19 7.27 9.80
C LEU A 92 3.74 8.73 9.92
N ARG A 93 4.32 9.49 10.86
CA ARG A 93 4.06 10.92 11.03
C ARG A 93 4.49 11.74 9.80
N PHE A 94 5.65 11.40 9.22
CA PHE A 94 6.12 12.07 8.00
C PHE A 94 5.20 11.79 6.81
N VAL A 95 4.76 10.54 6.61
CA VAL A 95 3.83 10.17 5.52
C VAL A 95 2.46 10.83 5.70
N LEU A 96 1.93 10.87 6.93
CA LEU A 96 0.68 11.58 7.23
C LEU A 96 0.79 13.10 6.97
N ALA A 97 1.91 13.72 7.36
CA ALA A 97 2.14 15.13 7.10
C ALA A 97 2.23 15.41 5.58
N ALA A 98 3.03 14.63 4.85
CA ALA A 98 3.20 14.80 3.40
C ALA A 98 1.88 14.61 2.61
N THR A 99 1.08 13.61 2.97
CA THR A 99 -0.21 13.35 2.30
C THR A 99 -1.24 14.46 2.54
N SER A 100 -1.30 15.01 3.75
CA SER A 100 -2.23 16.12 4.07
C SER A 100 -1.91 17.40 3.29
N VAL A 101 -0.63 17.74 3.12
CA VAL A 101 -0.19 18.91 2.36
C VAL A 101 -0.53 18.75 0.88
N ALA A 102 -0.25 17.57 0.29
CA ALA A 102 -0.58 17.30 -1.10
C ALA A 102 -2.10 17.41 -1.37
N ALA A 103 -2.93 16.88 -0.47
CA ALA A 103 -4.38 16.98 -0.57
C ALA A 103 -4.87 18.44 -0.53
N ALA A 104 -4.33 19.27 0.37
CA ALA A 104 -4.67 20.68 0.47
C ALA A 104 -4.29 21.45 -0.80
N VAL A 105 -3.11 21.20 -1.36
CA VAL A 105 -2.65 21.83 -2.62
C VAL A 105 -3.57 21.47 -3.79
N LEU A 106 -3.94 20.18 -3.93
CA LEU A 106 -4.86 19.74 -4.98
C LEU A 106 -6.25 20.38 -4.84
N LEU A 107 -6.75 20.51 -3.61
CA LEU A 107 -8.04 21.15 -3.35
C LEU A 107 -8.03 22.64 -3.72
N ILE A 108 -6.97 23.35 -3.35
CA ILE A 108 -6.78 24.77 -3.71
C ILE A 108 -6.67 24.91 -5.24
N LEU A 109 -5.85 24.07 -5.88
CA LEU A 109 -5.68 24.08 -7.34
C LEU A 109 -7.02 23.86 -8.06
N ALA A 110 -7.80 22.86 -7.62
CA ALA A 110 -9.11 22.58 -8.19
C ALA A 110 -10.08 23.78 -8.05
N ILE A 111 -10.07 24.46 -6.90
CA ILE A 111 -10.87 25.68 -6.68
C ILE A 111 -10.43 26.80 -7.63
N THR A 112 -9.11 27.02 -7.78
CA THR A 112 -8.57 28.08 -8.64
C THR A 112 -8.90 27.86 -10.11
N LEU A 113 -8.73 26.63 -10.63
CA LEU A 113 -9.10 26.27 -12.00
C LEU A 113 -10.61 26.47 -12.23
N ARG A 114 -11.45 26.01 -11.30
CA ARG A 114 -12.90 26.20 -11.40
C ARG A 114 -13.29 27.69 -11.44
N SER A 115 -12.59 28.54 -10.69
CA SER A 115 -12.87 29.99 -10.65
C SER A 115 -12.46 30.73 -11.91
N SER A 116 -11.45 30.23 -12.64
CA SER A 116 -10.93 30.86 -13.86
C SER A 116 -11.72 30.49 -15.11
N ASP A 117 -12.40 29.33 -15.10
CA ASP A 117 -13.23 28.85 -16.20
C ASP A 117 -14.72 29.26 -16.12
N LEU A 118 -15.12 30.17 -15.22
CA LEU A 118 -16.48 30.74 -15.30
C LEU A 118 -16.50 31.85 -16.37
N PRO A 119 -17.11 31.63 -17.55
CA PRO A 119 -17.31 32.71 -18.51
C PRO A 119 -18.18 33.79 -17.86
N SER A 120 -17.67 35.02 -17.82
CA SER A 120 -18.43 36.19 -17.38
C SER A 120 -19.69 36.29 -18.23
N SER A 121 -20.86 36.25 -17.58
CA SER A 121 -22.18 36.31 -18.22
C SER A 121 -22.42 37.58 -19.02
N ASP A 122 -21.54 38.59 -18.89
CA ASP A 122 -21.61 39.85 -19.65
C ASP A 122 -21.50 39.67 -21.17
N ARG A 123 -20.98 38.53 -21.67
CA ARG A 123 -20.83 38.28 -23.12
C ARG A 123 -21.81 37.27 -23.71
N LEU A 124 -22.68 36.68 -22.90
CA LEU A 124 -23.74 35.80 -23.39
C LEU A 124 -25.00 36.62 -23.69
N ARG A 125 -24.93 37.50 -24.69
CA ARG A 125 -26.13 38.08 -25.29
C ARG A 125 -26.66 37.11 -26.35
N ALA A 126 -27.90 36.66 -26.20
CA ALA A 126 -28.66 36.11 -27.30
C ALA A 126 -28.93 37.26 -28.27
N ASP A 127 -28.03 37.47 -29.24
CA ASP A 127 -28.29 38.41 -30.32
C ASP A 127 -29.45 37.82 -31.13
N SER A 128 -30.62 38.43 -30.99
CA SER A 128 -31.82 38.10 -31.76
C SER A 128 -31.70 38.70 -33.15
N ASP A 129 -30.69 38.28 -33.91
CA ASP A 129 -30.42 38.87 -35.21
C ASP A 129 -31.32 38.24 -36.29
N SER A 130 -32.41 38.97 -36.55
CA SER A 130 -33.33 38.88 -37.68
C SER A 130 -34.28 37.65 -37.76
N PRO A 131 -35.61 37.86 -37.68
CA PRO A 131 -36.61 36.85 -38.07
C PRO A 131 -36.40 36.30 -39.49
N GLN A 132 -35.76 37.10 -40.35
CA GLN A 132 -35.47 36.76 -41.74
C GLN A 132 -34.48 35.59 -41.87
N GLN A 133 -33.51 35.45 -40.97
CA GLN A 133 -32.56 34.32 -40.99
C GLN A 133 -33.23 33.01 -40.54
N LEU A 134 -34.09 33.05 -39.53
CA LEU A 134 -34.82 31.87 -39.07
C LEU A 134 -35.73 31.32 -40.17
N GLU A 135 -36.44 32.21 -40.87
CA GLU A 135 -37.38 31.82 -41.91
C GLU A 135 -36.66 31.23 -43.14
N GLU A 136 -35.46 31.72 -43.45
CA GLU A 136 -34.61 31.13 -44.50
C GLU A 136 -34.11 29.73 -44.12
N VAL A 137 -33.64 29.56 -42.87
CA VAL A 137 -33.18 28.26 -42.36
C VAL A 137 -34.32 27.22 -42.37
N LEU A 138 -35.53 27.62 -41.99
CA LEU A 138 -36.70 26.73 -42.00
C LEU A 138 -37.07 26.29 -43.44
N ARG A 139 -37.05 27.21 -44.41
CA ARG A 139 -37.29 26.89 -45.82
C ARG A 139 -36.25 25.93 -46.38
N GLU A 140 -34.98 26.13 -46.01
CA GLU A 140 -33.90 25.25 -46.46
C GLU A 140 -34.07 23.84 -45.89
N LEU A 141 -34.52 23.72 -44.64
CA LEU A 141 -34.84 22.44 -44.00
C LEU A 141 -36.00 21.71 -44.69
N ASP A 142 -37.08 22.41 -45.01
CA ASP A 142 -38.23 21.85 -45.72
C ASP A 142 -37.84 21.34 -47.12
N ARG A 143 -36.97 22.08 -47.81
CA ARG A 143 -36.44 21.67 -49.11
C ARG A 143 -35.63 20.38 -49.04
N VAL A 144 -34.81 20.23 -48.00
CA VAL A 144 -34.01 19.01 -47.78
C VAL A 144 -34.92 17.82 -47.45
N ASN A 145 -35.93 18.02 -46.59
CA ASN A 145 -36.90 16.98 -46.25
C ASN A 145 -37.69 16.51 -47.47
N ALA A 146 -38.14 17.43 -48.33
CA ALA A 146 -38.86 17.07 -49.56
C ALA A 146 -37.98 16.26 -50.53
N LYS A 147 -36.69 16.61 -50.67
CA LYS A 147 -35.75 15.82 -51.47
C LYS A 147 -35.55 14.42 -50.90
N ALA A 148 -35.36 14.31 -49.59
CA ALA A 148 -35.19 13.02 -48.92
C ALA A 148 -36.42 12.11 -49.10
N ALA A 149 -37.63 12.66 -49.06
CA ALA A 149 -38.86 11.91 -49.31
C ALA A 149 -38.92 11.37 -50.75
N LEU A 150 -38.57 12.19 -51.75
CA LEU A 150 -38.54 11.76 -53.15
C LEU A 150 -37.47 10.69 -53.42
N GLU A 151 -36.33 10.78 -52.76
CA GLU A 151 -35.27 9.76 -52.85
C GLU A 151 -35.70 8.43 -52.20
N ALA A 152 -36.52 8.47 -51.14
CA ALA A 152 -37.05 7.29 -50.49
C ALA A 152 -38.09 6.55 -51.36
N GLU A 153 -38.91 7.26 -52.13
CA GLU A 153 -39.91 6.65 -53.04
C GLU A 153 -39.30 6.07 -54.32
N ARG A 154 -38.07 6.46 -54.67
CA ARG A 154 -37.37 6.01 -55.89
C ARG A 154 -36.55 4.72 -55.69
N LYS A 155 -36.48 4.20 -54.47
CA LYS A 155 -35.85 2.92 -54.09
C LYS A 155 -36.90 1.85 -53.87
#